data_AF-A0A0I9SH87-F1
#
_entry.id   AF-A0A0I9SH87-F1
#
_cell.length_a   1.000
_cell.length_b   1.000
_cell.length_c   1.000
_cell.angle_alpha   90.00
_cell.angle_beta   90.00
_cell.angle_gamma   90.00
#
_symmetry.space_group_name_H-M   'P 1'
#
loop_
_entity.id
_entity.type
_entity.pdbx_description
1 polymer ?
#
loop_
_entity_poly.entity_id
_entity_poly.type
_entity_poly.pdbx_seq_one_letter_code
_entity_poly.pdbx_strand_id
1 'polypeptide(L)'
;QEGTIRPVGAERELSVDVRIIAASNRPLETEAGREAFREDLFFRLETFILQVPPLRDREEDLELLAAGFVAHFAARSGRPARGIAPAALAQLRRYPFPGNVRELQNAIERAVTFCHGRSIELEHLPSRIADYRDDKARNAGAELLAQLSDGPLLPTLEELELRYIEHVLKLVDGNKRRAAALLGIGRRTLYRRLGEREDG
;
A
#
# COMPACT_ATOMS: atom_id res chain seq x y z
N GLN A 1 13.79 -36.04 11.19
CA GLN A 1 14.43 -35.54 12.43
C GLN A 1 14.18 -36.57 13.52
N GLU A 2 15.18 -36.93 14.32
CA GLU A 2 15.10 -38.04 15.28
C GLU A 2 14.36 -37.70 16.60
N GLY A 3 13.85 -36.47 16.74
CA GLY A 3 13.02 -36.08 17.88
C GLY A 3 13.75 -36.22 19.21
N THR A 4 15.07 -36.05 19.25
CA THR A 4 15.84 -36.10 20.50
C THR A 4 16.60 -34.80 20.71
N ILE A 5 16.67 -34.37 21.96
CA ILE A 5 17.49 -33.22 22.39
C ILE A 5 18.36 -33.64 23.57
N ARG A 6 19.56 -33.06 23.65
CA ARG A 6 20.46 -33.24 24.78
C ARG A 6 20.86 -31.88 25.33
N PRO A 7 20.45 -31.52 26.54
CA PRO A 7 20.95 -30.32 27.22
C PRO A 7 22.47 -30.37 27.32
N VAL A 8 23.13 -29.21 27.21
CA VAL A 8 24.59 -29.13 27.35
C VAL A 8 24.98 -29.62 28.76
N GLY A 9 25.86 -30.62 28.81
CA GLY A 9 26.31 -31.25 30.06
C GLY A 9 25.48 -32.46 30.53
N ALA A 10 24.41 -32.83 29.83
CA ALA A 10 23.64 -34.03 30.13
C ALA A 10 24.22 -35.28 29.44
N GLU A 11 24.18 -36.41 30.13
CA GLU A 11 24.57 -37.73 29.59
C GLU A 11 23.42 -38.43 28.85
N ARG A 12 22.16 -38.02 29.08
CA ARG A 12 20.97 -38.66 28.52
C ARG A 12 20.30 -37.78 27.47
N GLU A 13 19.90 -38.41 26.38
CA GLU A 13 19.03 -37.80 25.37
C GLU A 13 17.57 -37.86 25.82
N LEU A 14 16.81 -36.81 25.48
CA LEU A 14 15.39 -36.70 25.76
C LEU A 14 14.64 -36.75 24.45
N SER A 15 13.70 -37.68 24.30
CA SER A 15 12.79 -37.66 23.16
C SER A 15 11.74 -36.56 23.32
N VAL A 16 11.52 -35.80 22.25
CA VAL A 16 10.60 -34.67 22.16
C VAL A 16 9.79 -34.77 20.88
N ASP A 17 8.49 -34.53 21.00
CA ASP A 17 7.57 -34.33 19.89
C ASP A 17 7.13 -32.86 19.90
N VAL A 18 7.50 -32.12 18.86
CA VAL A 18 7.31 -30.66 18.79
C VAL A 18 6.80 -30.24 17.43
N ARG A 19 5.87 -29.28 17.43
CA ARG A 19 5.47 -28.54 16.24
C ARG A 19 6.23 -27.23 16.18
N ILE A 20 7.08 -27.07 15.18
CA ILE A 20 7.87 -25.85 14.98
C ILE A 20 7.05 -24.86 14.16
N ILE A 21 6.93 -23.62 14.65
CA ILE A 21 6.39 -22.47 13.92
C ILE A 21 7.46 -21.38 13.97
N ALA A 22 7.90 -20.91 12.81
CA ALA A 22 8.92 -19.88 12.67
C ALA A 22 8.36 -18.70 11.87
N ALA A 23 8.89 -17.49 12.12
CA ALA A 23 8.56 -16.28 11.37
C ALA A 23 9.84 -15.47 11.16
N SER A 24 10.02 -14.92 9.97
CA SER A 24 11.16 -14.08 9.60
C SER A 24 10.67 -12.84 8.85
N ASN A 25 11.34 -11.71 9.08
CA ASN A 25 11.14 -10.48 8.30
C ASN A 25 12.16 -10.36 7.14
N ARG A 26 13.00 -11.37 6.95
CA ARG A 26 13.96 -11.47 5.85
C ARG A 26 13.66 -12.69 4.97
N PRO A 27 13.93 -12.61 3.66
CA PRO A 27 13.80 -13.74 2.76
C PRO A 27 14.87 -14.80 3.09
N LEU A 28 14.48 -15.86 3.81
CA LEU A 28 15.42 -16.87 4.30
C LEU A 28 16.14 -17.61 3.18
N GLU A 29 15.50 -17.78 2.02
CA GLU A 29 16.12 -18.35 0.82
C GLU A 29 17.34 -17.52 0.38
N THR A 30 17.20 -16.20 0.33
CA THR A 30 18.30 -15.29 -0.03
C THR A 30 19.39 -15.26 1.03
N GLU A 31 19.02 -15.31 2.32
CA GLU A 31 20.00 -15.31 3.42
C GLU A 31 20.76 -16.66 3.48
N ALA A 32 20.12 -17.76 3.11
CA ALA A 32 20.76 -19.08 2.99
C ALA A 32 21.79 -19.09 1.85
N GLY A 33 21.43 -18.56 0.67
CA GLY A 33 22.36 -18.42 -0.46
C GLY A 33 23.54 -17.47 -0.22
N ARG A 34 23.48 -16.64 0.82
CA ARG A 34 24.57 -15.75 1.26
C ARG A 34 25.39 -16.32 2.43
N GLU A 35 25.16 -17.58 2.82
CA GLU A 35 25.76 -18.22 4.01
C GLU A 35 25.48 -17.50 5.33
N ALA A 36 24.57 -16.52 5.34
CA ALA A 36 24.13 -15.81 6.55
C ALA A 36 23.08 -16.61 7.33
N PHE A 37 22.47 -17.60 6.68
CA PHE A 37 21.55 -18.56 7.27
C PHE A 37 21.95 -19.98 6.88
N ARG A 38 21.77 -20.93 7.81
CA ARG A 38 22.10 -22.33 7.58
C ARG A 38 21.15 -22.96 6.57
N GLU A 39 21.69 -23.39 5.44
CA GLU A 39 20.94 -24.00 4.35
C GLU A 39 20.19 -25.28 4.78
N ASP A 40 20.83 -26.11 5.61
CA ASP A 40 20.21 -27.33 6.13
C ASP A 40 19.02 -27.06 7.07
N LEU A 41 19.04 -25.91 7.77
CA LEU A 41 17.93 -25.45 8.59
C LEU A 41 16.83 -24.84 7.74
N PHE A 42 17.19 -24.13 6.66
CA PHE A 42 16.23 -23.51 5.74
C PHE A 42 15.30 -24.57 5.14
N PHE A 43 15.86 -25.62 4.54
CA PHE A 43 15.05 -26.70 3.94
C PHE A 43 14.20 -27.48 4.96
N ARG A 44 14.57 -27.47 6.25
CA ARG A 44 13.75 -28.06 7.32
C ARG A 44 12.58 -27.17 7.73
N LEU A 45 12.72 -25.85 7.59
CA LEU A 45 11.65 -24.88 7.90
C LEU A 45 10.73 -24.63 6.69
N GLU A 46 11.25 -24.78 5.47
CA GLU A 46 10.55 -24.55 4.20
C GLU A 46 9.55 -25.67 3.82
N THR A 47 8.79 -26.20 4.79
CA THR A 47 7.75 -27.20 4.47
C THR A 47 6.44 -26.54 4.04
N PHE A 48 6.04 -25.47 4.71
CA PHE A 48 4.84 -24.72 4.39
C PHE A 48 5.04 -23.24 4.74
N ILE A 49 5.20 -22.39 3.72
CA ILE A 49 5.41 -20.95 3.90
C ILE A 49 4.06 -20.23 3.78
N LEU A 50 3.74 -19.44 4.81
CA LEU A 50 2.65 -18.47 4.76
C LEU A 50 3.24 -17.06 4.60
N GLN A 51 2.99 -16.44 3.46
CA GLN A 51 3.36 -15.05 3.22
C GLN A 51 2.31 -14.13 3.84
N VAL A 52 2.71 -13.29 4.78
CA VAL A 52 1.84 -12.29 5.40
C VAL A 52 1.91 -11.01 4.58
N PRO A 53 0.84 -10.63 3.85
CA PRO A 53 0.85 -9.40 3.06
C PRO A 53 0.92 -8.16 3.97
N PRO A 54 1.54 -7.07 3.49
CA PRO A 54 1.55 -5.80 4.22
C PRO A 54 0.15 -5.18 4.29
N LEU A 55 -0.09 -4.32 5.28
CA LEU A 55 -1.39 -3.65 5.49
C LEU A 55 -1.88 -2.88 4.26
N ARG A 56 -0.98 -2.29 3.46
CA ARG A 56 -1.34 -1.57 2.22
C ARG A 56 -1.99 -2.45 1.15
N ASP A 57 -1.75 -3.76 1.18
CA ASP A 57 -2.35 -4.71 0.23
C ASP A 57 -3.70 -5.24 0.78
N ARG A 58 -4.16 -4.69 1.91
CA ARG A 58 -5.35 -5.08 2.68
C ARG A 58 -6.15 -3.85 3.13
N GLU A 59 -6.53 -3.02 2.17
CA GLU A 59 -7.24 -1.76 2.46
C GLU A 59 -8.53 -1.98 3.27
N GLU A 60 -9.25 -3.08 3.03
CA GLU A 60 -10.47 -3.46 3.77
C GLU A 60 -10.20 -3.74 5.26
N ASP A 61 -9.01 -4.27 5.61
CA ASP A 61 -8.64 -4.59 7.00
C ASP A 61 -8.27 -3.33 7.80
N LEU A 62 -7.81 -2.26 7.13
CA LEU A 62 -7.27 -1.06 7.78
C LEU A 62 -8.31 -0.41 8.70
N GLU A 63 -9.54 -0.27 8.23
CA GLU A 63 -10.60 0.40 8.98
C GLU A 63 -11.04 -0.42 10.19
N LEU A 64 -11.17 -1.74 9.99
CA LEU A 64 -11.53 -2.67 11.05
C LEU A 64 -10.46 -2.70 12.14
N LEU A 65 -9.19 -2.78 11.75
CA LEU A 65 -8.07 -2.73 12.69
C LEU A 65 -8.00 -1.40 13.42
N ALA A 66 -8.14 -0.28 12.70
CA ALA A 66 -8.12 1.05 13.29
C ALA A 66 -9.25 1.22 14.32
N ALA A 67 -10.48 0.81 13.99
CA ALA A 67 -11.61 0.83 14.91
C ALA A 67 -11.36 -0.04 16.16
N GLY A 68 -10.81 -1.25 15.97
CA GLY A 68 -10.42 -2.14 17.07
C GLY A 68 -9.38 -1.51 18.00
N PHE A 69 -8.35 -0.87 17.45
CA PHE A 69 -7.33 -0.17 18.22
C PHE A 69 -7.90 1.03 18.97
N VAL A 70 -8.78 1.83 18.35
CA VAL A 70 -9.46 2.94 19.03
C VAL A 70 -10.23 2.44 20.25
N ALA A 71 -11.06 1.41 20.08
CA ALA A 71 -11.83 0.83 21.17
C ALA A 71 -10.92 0.30 22.30
N HIS A 72 -9.86 -0.43 21.94
CA HIS A 72 -8.91 -0.98 22.90
C HIS A 72 -8.20 0.11 23.72
N PHE A 73 -7.62 1.11 23.05
CA PHE A 73 -6.86 2.16 23.72
C PHE A 73 -7.75 3.16 24.46
N ALA A 74 -8.94 3.47 23.95
CA ALA A 74 -9.89 4.34 24.63
C ALA A 74 -10.34 3.73 25.96
N ALA A 75 -10.65 2.42 25.96
CA ALA A 75 -11.01 1.69 27.18
C ALA A 75 -9.84 1.64 28.17
N ARG A 76 -8.62 1.34 27.70
CA ARG A 76 -7.43 1.23 28.56
C ARG A 76 -7.03 2.56 29.19
N SER A 77 -7.18 3.67 28.46
CA SER A 77 -6.73 5.00 28.89
C SER A 77 -7.86 5.87 29.48
N GLY A 78 -9.08 5.33 29.61
CA GLY A 78 -10.24 6.08 30.10
C GLY A 78 -10.63 7.28 29.22
N ARG A 79 -10.34 7.22 27.91
CA ARG A 79 -10.56 8.32 26.97
C ARG A 79 -11.94 8.21 26.30
N PRO A 80 -12.58 9.34 25.92
CA PRO A 80 -13.93 9.33 25.36
C PRO A 80 -14.00 8.99 23.86
N ALA A 81 -12.87 8.79 23.19
CA ALA A 81 -12.81 8.49 21.76
C ALA A 81 -13.58 7.21 21.42
N ARG A 82 -14.45 7.26 20.41
CA ARG A 82 -15.30 6.14 19.95
C ARG A 82 -15.15 5.82 18.47
N GLY A 83 -14.41 6.63 17.73
CA GLY A 83 -14.24 6.46 16.29
C GLY A 83 -13.24 7.44 15.70
N ILE A 84 -13.14 7.41 14.38
CA ILE A 84 -12.21 8.23 13.59
C ILE A 84 -13.04 9.11 12.66
N ALA A 85 -12.72 10.40 12.58
CA ALA A 85 -13.40 11.33 11.69
C ALA A 85 -13.13 10.95 10.22
N PRO A 86 -14.09 11.17 9.30
CA PRO A 86 -13.92 10.80 7.89
C PRO A 86 -12.64 11.34 7.23
N ALA A 87 -12.25 12.58 7.56
CA ALA A 87 -11.02 13.18 7.04
C ALA A 87 -9.75 12.47 7.54
N ALA A 88 -9.72 12.11 8.83
CA ALA A 88 -8.60 11.36 9.41
C ALA A 88 -8.53 9.93 8.84
N LEU A 89 -9.69 9.28 8.64
CA LEU A 89 -9.76 7.96 8.04
C LEU A 89 -9.28 7.95 6.58
N ALA A 90 -9.70 8.95 5.79
CA ALA A 90 -9.23 9.12 4.42
C ALA A 90 -7.71 9.31 4.38
N GLN A 91 -7.14 10.04 5.33
CA GLN A 91 -5.70 10.22 5.42
C GLN A 91 -4.97 8.93 5.79
N LEU A 92 -5.51 8.14 6.73
CA LEU A 92 -4.99 6.82 7.06
C LEU A 92 -4.98 5.91 5.83
N ARG A 93 -6.07 5.85 5.05
CA ARG A 93 -6.13 5.03 3.82
C ARG A 93 -5.05 5.39 2.80
N ARG A 94 -4.69 6.68 2.71
CA ARG A 94 -3.65 7.15 1.77
C ARG A 94 -2.23 6.83 2.22
N TYR A 95 -2.01 6.60 3.51
CA TYR A 95 -0.67 6.41 4.04
C TYR A 95 -0.18 4.97 3.78
N PRO A 96 1.07 4.76 3.30
CA PRO A 96 1.54 3.44 2.86
C PRO A 96 1.92 2.45 3.98
N PHE A 97 1.93 2.91 5.24
CA PHE A 97 2.33 2.15 6.43
C PHE A 97 3.59 1.28 6.26
N PRO A 98 4.80 1.87 6.09
CA PRO A 98 6.05 1.10 6.01
C PRO A 98 6.30 0.19 7.24
N GLY A 99 5.80 0.56 8.41
CA GLY A 99 5.85 -0.26 9.64
C GLY A 99 4.60 -1.14 9.84
N ASN A 100 3.74 -1.25 8.83
CA ASN A 100 2.60 -2.16 8.78
C ASN A 100 1.64 -1.97 9.98
N VAL A 101 0.96 -3.02 10.44
CA VAL A 101 -0.02 -2.97 11.54
C VAL A 101 0.54 -2.33 12.82
N ARG A 102 1.82 -2.54 13.15
CA ARG A 102 2.44 -1.93 14.33
C ARG A 102 2.47 -0.41 14.26
N GLU A 103 2.73 0.11 13.07
CA GLU A 103 2.75 1.55 12.85
C GLU A 103 1.36 2.16 12.95
N LEU A 104 0.34 1.48 12.39
CA LEU A 104 -1.06 1.86 12.57
C LEU A 104 -1.44 1.86 14.06
N GLN A 105 -1.13 0.78 14.78
CA GLN A 105 -1.41 0.65 16.21
C GLN A 105 -0.81 1.82 17.01
N ASN A 106 0.48 2.11 16.81
CA ASN A 106 1.16 3.20 17.50
C ASN A 106 0.57 4.59 17.14
N ALA A 107 0.20 4.78 15.88
CA ALA A 107 -0.44 6.02 15.44
C ALA A 107 -1.80 6.23 16.12
N ILE A 108 -2.62 5.18 16.20
CA ILE A 108 -3.93 5.24 16.85
C ILE A 108 -3.79 5.40 18.38
N GLU A 109 -2.87 4.70 19.02
CA GLU A 109 -2.59 4.85 20.46
C GLU A 109 -2.24 6.30 20.82
N ARG A 110 -1.34 6.90 20.02
CA ARG A 110 -0.99 8.31 20.14
C ARG A 110 -2.23 9.19 19.95
N ALA A 111 -3.00 8.95 18.90
CA ALA A 111 -4.17 9.77 18.58
C ALA A 111 -5.25 9.72 19.68
N VAL A 112 -5.51 8.54 20.26
CA VAL A 112 -6.40 8.39 21.42
C VAL A 112 -5.88 9.15 22.63
N THR A 113 -4.56 9.16 22.84
CA THR A 113 -3.92 9.89 23.96
C THR A 113 -4.13 11.40 23.85
N PHE A 114 -4.05 11.97 22.64
CA PHE A 114 -4.26 13.41 22.42
C PHE A 114 -5.73 13.79 22.20
N CYS A 115 -6.60 12.84 21.89
CA CYS A 115 -8.01 13.09 21.69
C CYS A 115 -8.74 13.35 23.01
N HIS A 116 -9.35 14.54 23.11
CA HIS A 116 -10.21 14.91 24.23
C HIS A 116 -11.70 14.78 23.88
N GLY A 117 -12.02 14.60 22.60
CA GLY A 117 -13.37 14.44 22.07
C GLY A 117 -13.79 12.99 21.83
N ARG A 118 -14.96 12.80 21.20
CA ARG A 118 -15.50 11.48 20.86
C ARG A 118 -14.96 10.91 19.54
N SER A 119 -14.31 11.74 18.71
CA SER A 119 -13.83 11.36 17.39
C SER A 119 -12.37 11.75 17.22
N ILE A 120 -11.56 10.85 16.67
CA ILE A 120 -10.17 11.14 16.32
C ILE A 120 -10.15 11.97 15.04
N GLU A 121 -9.79 13.22 15.17
CA GLU A 121 -9.55 14.15 14.06
C GLU A 121 -8.12 14.10 13.52
N LEU A 122 -7.91 14.73 12.37
CA LEU A 122 -6.63 14.70 11.63
C LEU A 122 -5.46 15.21 12.47
N GLU A 123 -5.68 16.25 13.28
CA GLU A 123 -4.68 16.86 14.17
C GLU A 123 -4.17 15.92 15.29
N HIS A 124 -4.95 14.89 15.62
CA HIS A 124 -4.55 13.91 16.62
C HIS A 124 -3.60 12.84 16.06
N LEU A 125 -3.59 12.66 14.73
CA LEU A 125 -2.69 11.71 14.08
C LEU A 125 -1.24 12.23 14.12
N PRO A 126 -0.24 11.32 14.06
CA PRO A 126 1.14 11.73 13.85
C PRO A 126 1.26 12.61 12.58
N SER A 127 2.03 13.69 12.63
CA SER A 127 2.22 14.63 11.50
C SER A 127 2.70 13.93 10.24
N ARG A 128 3.59 12.93 10.34
CA ARG A 128 4.00 12.09 9.20
C ARG A 128 2.84 11.41 8.44
N ILE A 129 1.71 11.17 9.10
CA ILE A 129 0.47 10.63 8.51
C ILE A 129 -0.45 11.79 8.14
N ALA A 130 -0.71 12.71 9.07
CA ALA A 130 -1.62 13.85 8.86
C ALA A 130 -1.23 14.72 7.66
N ASP A 131 0.07 14.97 7.48
CA ASP A 131 0.65 15.80 6.43
C ASP A 131 1.09 14.99 5.21
N TYR A 132 0.89 13.66 5.22
CA TYR A 132 1.31 12.82 4.11
C TYR A 132 0.64 13.27 2.81
N ARG A 133 1.46 13.59 1.83
CA ARG A 133 1.00 13.83 0.47
C ARG A 133 1.66 12.77 -0.40
N ASP A 134 0.83 12.11 -1.19
CA ASP A 134 1.34 11.23 -2.24
C ASP A 134 1.93 12.10 -3.35
N ASP A 135 3.22 12.36 -3.22
CA ASP A 135 3.97 13.12 -4.22
C ASP A 135 4.00 12.38 -5.56
N LYS A 136 3.80 11.05 -5.62
CA LYS A 136 3.75 10.33 -6.90
C LYS A 136 2.52 10.69 -7.72
N ALA A 137 1.35 10.83 -7.11
CA ALA A 137 0.14 11.25 -7.81
C ALA A 137 0.21 12.71 -8.30
N ARG A 138 0.84 13.60 -7.51
CA ARG A 138 1.11 14.99 -7.93
C ARG A 138 2.17 15.07 -9.04
N ASN A 139 3.24 14.31 -8.91
CA ASN A 139 4.30 14.26 -9.90
C ASN A 139 3.80 13.65 -11.20
N ALA A 140 2.99 12.58 -11.18
CA ALA A 140 2.42 12.02 -12.41
C ALA A 140 1.52 13.02 -13.15
N GLY A 141 0.68 13.77 -12.43
CA GLY A 141 -0.15 14.82 -13.02
C GLY A 141 0.67 16.00 -13.55
N ALA A 142 1.68 16.46 -12.80
CA ALA A 142 2.56 17.55 -13.19
C ALA A 142 3.51 17.16 -14.34
N GLU A 143 4.00 15.93 -14.35
CA GLU A 143 4.86 15.36 -15.38
C GLU A 143 4.09 15.13 -16.68
N LEU A 144 2.85 14.63 -16.60
CA LEU A 144 1.96 14.58 -17.76
C LEU A 144 1.67 15.99 -18.28
N LEU A 145 1.36 16.95 -17.40
CA LEU A 145 1.14 18.34 -17.83
C LEU A 145 2.39 18.94 -18.48
N ALA A 146 3.58 18.65 -17.95
CA ALA A 146 4.85 19.08 -18.51
C ALA A 146 5.13 18.43 -19.88
N GLN A 147 4.90 17.12 -20.03
CA GLN A 147 5.01 16.40 -21.30
C GLN A 147 4.03 16.93 -22.36
N LEU A 148 2.81 17.27 -21.94
CA LEU A 148 1.79 17.82 -22.83
C LEU A 148 2.00 19.31 -23.13
N SER A 149 2.77 20.02 -22.31
CA SER A 149 3.10 21.44 -22.48
C SER A 149 4.47 21.69 -23.10
N ASP A 150 5.07 20.69 -23.75
CA ASP A 150 6.40 20.79 -24.36
C ASP A 150 6.43 21.97 -25.37
N GLY A 151 7.12 23.05 -24.99
CA GLY A 151 7.14 24.34 -25.70
C GLY A 151 7.37 25.56 -24.79
N PRO A 152 7.91 26.68 -25.31
CA PRO A 152 8.15 27.91 -24.54
C PRO A 152 6.86 28.71 -24.20
N LEU A 153 5.73 28.33 -24.79
CA LEU A 153 4.41 28.95 -24.62
C LEU A 153 3.40 27.87 -24.22
N LEU A 154 2.44 28.23 -23.36
CA LEU A 154 1.35 27.33 -23.00
C LEU A 154 0.53 26.98 -24.24
N PRO A 155 0.26 25.68 -24.51
CA PRO A 155 -0.55 25.27 -25.65
C PRO A 155 -1.99 25.79 -25.50
N THR A 156 -2.63 26.02 -26.64
CA THR A 156 -4.08 26.27 -26.68
C THR A 156 -4.84 25.03 -26.19
N LEU A 157 -6.11 25.23 -25.80
CA LEU A 157 -6.97 24.12 -25.38
C LEU A 157 -7.07 23.04 -26.46
N GLU A 158 -7.15 23.43 -27.73
CA GLU A 158 -7.26 22.51 -28.86
C GLU A 158 -5.97 21.69 -29.06
N GLU A 159 -4.80 22.33 -28.94
CA GLU A 159 -3.51 21.63 -29.01
C GLU A 159 -3.30 20.69 -27.82
N LEU A 160 -3.71 21.10 -26.62
CA LEU A 160 -3.63 20.26 -25.43
C LEU A 160 -4.53 19.02 -25.56
N GLU A 161 -5.76 19.20 -26.05
CA GLU A 161 -6.68 18.10 -26.33
C GLU A 161 -6.10 17.13 -27.36
N LEU A 162 -5.49 17.63 -28.44
CA LEU A 162 -4.87 16.78 -29.47
C LEU A 162 -3.69 15.97 -28.90
N ARG A 163 -2.78 16.63 -28.18
CA ARG A 163 -1.64 15.96 -27.52
C ARG A 163 -2.09 14.89 -26.52
N TYR A 164 -3.16 15.16 -25.78
CA TYR A 164 -3.72 14.18 -24.85
C TYR A 164 -4.37 12.99 -25.57
N ILE A 165 -5.09 13.25 -26.66
CA ILE A 165 -5.65 12.19 -27.52
C ILE A 165 -4.54 11.29 -28.07
N GLU A 166 -3.44 11.86 -28.55
CA GLU A 166 -2.28 11.10 -29.05
C GLU A 166 -1.61 10.27 -27.95
N HIS A 167 -1.47 10.85 -26.74
CA HIS A 167 -0.94 10.14 -25.58
C HIS A 167 -1.80 8.92 -25.23
N VAL A 168 -3.14 9.09 -25.17
CA VAL A 168 -4.07 7.98 -24.90
C VAL A 168 -4.03 6.93 -26.00
N LEU A 169 -3.92 7.33 -27.27
CA LEU A 169 -3.76 6.39 -28.39
C LEU A 169 -2.48 5.56 -28.29
N LYS A 170 -1.36 6.15 -27.87
CA LYS A 170 -0.11 5.41 -27.62
C LYS A 170 -0.28 4.41 -26.48
N LEU A 171 -0.95 4.79 -25.39
CA LEU A 171 -1.20 3.90 -24.24
C LEU A 171 -2.04 2.66 -24.57
N VAL A 172 -2.89 2.74 -25.59
CA VAL A 172 -3.73 1.63 -26.03
C VAL A 172 -3.31 1.01 -27.36
N ASP A 173 -2.04 1.19 -27.75
CA ASP A 173 -1.45 0.66 -28.99
C ASP A 173 -2.26 0.98 -30.24
N GLY A 174 -2.80 2.20 -30.32
CA GLY A 174 -3.58 2.68 -31.47
C GLY A 174 -5.03 2.17 -31.53
N ASN A 175 -5.53 1.48 -30.50
CA ASN A 175 -6.91 1.00 -30.47
C ASN A 175 -7.91 2.16 -30.29
N LYS A 176 -8.40 2.71 -31.41
CA LYS A 176 -9.32 3.86 -31.45
C LYS A 176 -10.63 3.64 -30.67
N ARG A 177 -11.14 2.40 -30.60
CA ARG A 177 -12.33 2.06 -29.78
C ARG A 177 -12.03 2.18 -28.29
N ARG A 178 -10.90 1.62 -27.85
CA ARG A 178 -10.47 1.68 -26.44
C ARG A 178 -10.07 3.09 -26.04
N ALA A 179 -9.42 3.83 -26.92
CA ALA A 179 -9.07 5.23 -26.71
C ALA A 179 -10.31 6.12 -26.53
N ALA A 180 -11.32 6.00 -27.40
CA ALA A 180 -12.58 6.75 -27.28
C ALA A 180 -13.29 6.47 -25.95
N ALA A 181 -13.32 5.20 -25.52
CA ALA A 181 -13.90 4.82 -24.23
C ALA A 181 -13.14 5.42 -23.04
N LEU A 182 -11.80 5.40 -23.08
CA LEU A 182 -10.96 6.00 -22.03
C LEU A 182 -11.06 7.52 -21.98
N LEU A 183 -11.16 8.18 -23.14
CA LEU A 183 -11.34 9.62 -23.26
C LEU A 183 -12.77 10.07 -22.91
N GLY A 184 -13.72 9.14 -22.76
CA GLY A 184 -15.13 9.47 -22.49
C GLY A 184 -15.84 10.17 -23.65
N ILE A 185 -15.33 10.04 -24.88
CA ILE A 185 -15.91 10.69 -26.07
C ILE A 185 -16.42 9.66 -27.08
N GLY A 186 -17.41 10.07 -27.88
CA GLY A 186 -17.89 9.25 -29.00
C GLY A 186 -16.82 9.06 -30.07
N ARG A 187 -16.81 7.90 -30.74
CA ARG A 187 -15.87 7.59 -31.84
C ARG A 187 -15.84 8.68 -32.91
N ARG A 188 -17.01 9.12 -33.38
CA ARG A 188 -17.13 10.19 -34.38
C ARG A 188 -16.45 11.50 -33.94
N THR A 189 -16.48 11.81 -32.63
CA THR A 189 -15.78 12.96 -32.05
C THR A 189 -14.27 12.77 -32.07
N LEU A 190 -13.79 11.56 -31.75
CA LEU A 190 -12.37 11.21 -31.83
C LEU A 190 -11.83 11.32 -33.26
N TYR A 191 -12.53 10.73 -34.25
CA TYR A 191 -12.14 10.81 -35.68
C TYR A 191 -12.14 12.26 -36.19
N ARG A 192 -13.17 13.04 -35.84
CA ARG A 192 -13.24 14.46 -36.18
C ARG A 192 -12.05 15.26 -35.63
N ARG A 193 -11.61 14.95 -34.40
CA ARG A 193 -10.44 15.59 -33.76
C ARG A 193 -9.12 15.17 -34.41
N LEU A 194 -9.04 13.95 -34.93
CA LEU A 194 -7.86 13.43 -35.65
C LEU A 194 -7.81 13.84 -37.14
N GLY A 195 -8.83 14.54 -37.65
CA GLY A 195 -8.92 14.91 -39.07
C GLY A 195 -9.16 13.72 -40.02
N GLU A 196 -9.48 12.54 -39.48
CA GLU A 196 -9.72 11.32 -40.23
C GLU A 196 -11.22 11.15 -40.53
N ARG A 197 -11.55 10.60 -41.70
CA ARG A 197 -12.92 10.18 -42.02
C ARG A 197 -13.12 8.73 -41.60
N GLU A 198 -14.29 8.41 -41.04
CA GLU A 198 -14.72 7.01 -40.83
C GLU A 198 -14.86 6.38 -42.23
N ASP A 199 -13.87 5.59 -42.65
CA ASP A 199 -14.07 4.65 -43.75
C ASP A 199 -14.95 3.51 -43.21
N GLY A 200 -16.12 3.36 -43.85
CA GLY A 200 -17.24 2.52 -43.42
C GLY A 200 -16.95 1.03 -43.41
#